data_AF-A0A920IT65-F1
#
_entry.id   AF-A0A920IT65-F1
#
_cell.length_a   1.000
_cell.length_b   1.000
_cell.length_c   1.000
_cell.angle_alpha   90.00
_cell.angle_beta   90.00
_cell.angle_gamma   90.00
#
_symmetry.space_group_name_H-M   'P 1'
#
loop_
_entity.id
_entity.type
_entity.pdbx_description
1 polymer ?
#
loop_
_entity_poly.entity_id
_entity_poly.type
_entity_poly.pdbx_seq_one_letter_code
_entity_poly.pdbx_strand_id
1 'polypeptide(L)' 'MQIHIAGTGIWYPEETINNEEIVSSFNSYVDHFNSTNKNKIENGELEKLDYSSTEFIEKASGIKNKACN' A
#
# COMPACT_ATOMS: atom_id res chain seq x y z
N MET A 1 -3.95 -4.53 45.25
CA MET A 1 -5.00 -4.19 44.26
C MET A 1 -4.48 -4.60 42.90
N GLN A 2 -5.10 -5.59 42.26
CA GLN A 2 -4.72 -6.04 40.91
C GLN A 2 -5.79 -5.59 39.92
N ILE A 3 -5.33 -4.99 38.83
CA ILE A 3 -6.17 -4.51 37.73
C ILE A 3 -6.23 -5.63 36.70
N HIS A 4 -7.44 -6.00 36.29
CA HIS A 4 -7.70 -7.01 35.26
C HIS A 4 -8.44 -6.37 34.09
N ILE A 5 -8.08 -6.75 32.87
CA ILE A 5 -8.82 -6.39 31.67
C ILE A 5 -10.05 -7.31 31.62
N ALA A 6 -11.25 -6.76 31.86
CA ALA A 6 -12.50 -7.52 31.92
C ALA A 6 -13.19 -7.69 30.55
N GLY A 7 -12.65 -7.09 29.49
CA GLY A 7 -13.14 -7.24 28.13
C GLY A 7 -12.34 -6.39 27.14
N THR A 8 -12.21 -6.91 25.93
CA THR A 8 -11.62 -6.22 24.79
C THR A 8 -12.66 -6.14 23.68
N GLY A 9 -12.85 -4.97 23.09
CA GLY A 9 -13.68 -4.78 21.90
C GLY A 9 -12.84 -4.17 20.80
N ILE A 10 -12.78 -4.84 19.65
CA ILE A 10 -12.15 -4.31 18.44
C ILE A 10 -13.28 -4.15 17.41
N TRP A 11 -13.46 -2.92 16.93
CA TRP A 11 -14.41 -2.62 15.86
C TRP A 11 -13.61 -2.50 14.56
N TYR A 12 -14.00 -3.28 13.56
CA TYR A 12 -13.41 -3.25 12.23
C TYR A 12 -14.39 -2.58 11.27
N PRO A 13 -13.95 -1.62 10.44
CA PRO A 13 -14.76 -1.12 9.35
C PRO A 13 -15.04 -2.24 8.33
N GLU A 14 -16.24 -2.24 7.74
CA GLU A 14 -16.61 -3.22 6.70
C GLU A 14 -15.81 -3.03 5.40
N GLU A 15 -15.30 -1.82 5.17
CA GLU A 15 -14.50 -1.52 3.99
C GLU A 15 -13.11 -2.15 4.12
N THR A 16 -12.94 -3.25 3.40
CA THR A 16 -11.67 -3.96 3.26
C THR A 16 -11.10 -3.62 1.88
N ILE A 17 -9.96 -2.94 1.83
CA ILE A 17 -9.24 -2.72 0.58
C ILE A 17 -8.29 -3.92 0.38
N ASN A 18 -8.44 -4.62 -0.73
CA ASN A 18 -7.59 -5.76 -1.04
C ASN A 18 -6.20 -5.30 -1.53
N ASN A 19 -5.17 -6.09 -1.30
CA ASN A 19 -3.80 -5.78 -1.77
C ASN A 19 -3.75 -5.57 -3.29
N GLU A 20 -4.60 -6.27 -4.04
CA GLU A 20 -4.75 -6.11 -5.49
C GLU A 20 -5.23 -4.70 -5.87
N GLU A 21 -6.20 -4.15 -5.13
CA GLU A 21 -6.73 -2.80 -5.37
C GLU A 21 -5.69 -1.73 -5.05
N ILE A 22 -4.90 -1.93 -3.98
CA ILE A 22 -3.79 -1.04 -3.63
C ILE A 22 -2.74 -1.03 -4.72
N VAL A 23 -2.36 -2.21 -5.22
CA VAL A 23 -1.33 -2.35 -6.26
C VAL A 23 -1.82 -1.78 -7.58
N SER A 24 -3.08 -2.03 -7.96
CA SER A 24 -3.67 -1.45 -9.16
C SER A 24 -3.73 0.07 -9.10
N SER A 25 -4.15 0.64 -7.96
CA SER A 25 -4.20 2.08 -7.74
C SER A 25 -2.79 2.71 -7.79
N PHE A 26 -1.82 2.07 -7.12
CA PHE A 26 -0.43 2.52 -7.13
C PHE A 26 0.18 2.47 -8.53
N ASN A 27 -0.02 1.38 -9.27
CA ASN A 27 0.54 1.24 -10.61
C ASN A 27 -0.08 2.25 -11.58
N SER A 28 -1.38 2.53 -11.46
CA SER A 28 -2.03 3.60 -12.23
C SER A 28 -1.44 4.98 -11.93
N TYR A 29 -1.07 5.24 -10.67
CA TYR A 29 -0.37 6.46 -10.29
C TYR A 29 1.05 6.52 -10.88
N VAL A 30 1.80 5.41 -10.83
CA VAL A 30 3.15 5.30 -11.42
C VAL A 30 3.11 5.58 -12.92
N ASP A 31 2.12 5.04 -13.64
CA ASP A 31 1.89 5.32 -15.05
C ASP A 31 1.69 6.82 -15.31
N HIS A 32 0.78 7.43 -14.55
CA HIS A 32 0.46 8.85 -14.71
C HIS A 32 1.66 9.74 -14.39
N PHE A 33 2.39 9.43 -13.30
CA PHE A 33 3.57 10.16 -12.88
C PHE A 33 4.70 10.06 -13.91
N ASN A 34 5.01 8.85 -14.37
CA ASN A 34 6.08 8.62 -15.35
C ASN A 34 5.74 9.23 -16.70
N SER A 35 4.47 9.16 -17.13
CA SER A 35 4.03 9.78 -18.39
C SER A 35 4.11 11.31 -18.31
N THR A 36 3.68 11.91 -17.20
CA THR A 36 3.69 13.36 -17.01
C THR A 36 5.11 13.91 -16.86
N ASN A 37 5.98 13.17 -16.18
CA ASN A 37 7.36 13.59 -15.90
C ASN A 37 8.37 13.01 -16.90
N LYS A 38 7.93 12.41 -18.01
CA LYS A 38 8.79 11.75 -19.00
C LYS A 38 9.97 12.64 -19.45
N ASN A 39 9.70 13.90 -19.80
CA ASN A 39 10.74 14.85 -20.20
C ASN A 39 11.75 15.14 -19.08
N LYS A 40 11.30 15.20 -17.82
CA LYS A 40 12.17 15.45 -16.66
C LYS A 40 13.00 14.21 -16.31
N ILE A 41 12.45 13.02 -16.51
CA ILE A 41 13.15 11.75 -16.34
C ILE A 41 14.23 11.60 -17.43
N GLU A 42 13.90 11.91 -18.68
CA GLU A 42 14.87 11.87 -19.80
C GLU A 42 16.00 12.90 -19.64
N ASN A 43 15.70 14.05 -19.03
CA ASN A 43 16.71 15.06 -18.68
C ASN A 43 17.50 14.72 -17.40
N GLY A 44 17.18 13.63 -16.70
CA GLY A 44 17.83 13.23 -15.45
C GLY A 44 17.51 14.09 -14.23
N GLU A 45 16.47 14.95 -14.31
CA GLU A 45 16.02 15.79 -13.19
C GLU A 45 15.14 15.02 -12.20
N LEU A 46 14.48 13.94 -12.65
CA LEU A 46 13.61 13.11 -11.84
C LEU A 46 13.88 11.62 -12.08
N GLU A 47 13.85 10.83 -11.02
CA GLU A 47 13.90 9.37 -11.13
C GLU A 47 12.52 8.81 -11.50
N LYS A 48 12.52 7.80 -12.36
CA LYS A 48 11.31 7.07 -12.75
C LYS A 48 10.80 6.26 -11.55
N LEU A 49 9.48 6.31 -11.31
CA LEU A 49 8.87 5.43 -10.33
C LEU A 49 8.76 4.01 -10.90
N ASP A 50 9.13 3.02 -10.08
CA ASP A 50 8.93 1.61 -10.40
C ASP A 50 7.54 1.13 -9.98
N TYR A 51 7.01 0.17 -10.74
CA TYR A 51 5.74 -0.47 -10.41
C TYR A 51 5.90 -1.33 -9.16
N SER A 52 4.85 -1.36 -8.35
CA SER A 52 4.75 -2.30 -7.24
C SER A 52 3.96 -3.53 -7.69
N SER A 53 4.19 -4.66 -7.05
CA SER A 53 3.41 -5.88 -7.27
C SER A 53 2.85 -6.40 -5.95
N THR A 54 1.70 -7.06 -6.02
CA THR A 54 1.07 -7.75 -4.89
C THR A 54 2.04 -8.73 -4.24
N GLU A 55 2.80 -9.46 -5.04
CA GLU A 55 3.84 -10.40 -4.59
C GLU A 55 4.99 -9.70 -3.85
N PHE A 56 5.33 -8.46 -4.20
CA PHE A 56 6.31 -7.67 -3.46
C PHE A 56 5.76 -7.23 -2.09
N ILE A 57 4.50 -6.78 -2.03
CA ILE A 57 3.85 -6.38 -0.77
C ILE A 57 3.67 -7.58 0.17
N GLU A 58 3.27 -8.75 -0.35
CA GLU A 58 3.16 -9.97 0.44
C GLU A 58 4.52 -10.40 1.02
N LYS A 59 5.59 -10.29 0.22
CA LYS A 59 6.93 -10.75 0.59
C LYS A 59 7.69 -9.76 1.49
N ALA A 60 7.45 -8.46 1.35
CA ALA A 60 8.07 -7.42 2.17
C ALA A 60 7.36 -7.20 3.51
N SER A 61 6.03 -7.43 3.57
CA SER A 61 5.25 -7.21 4.80
C SER A 61 4.97 -8.49 5.60
N GLY A 62 5.00 -9.67 4.98
CA GLY A 62 4.51 -10.91 5.59
C GLY A 62 3.00 -10.90 5.90
N ILE A 63 2.28 -9.86 5.49
CA ILE A 63 0.90 -9.58 5.85
C ILE A 63 0.06 -9.55 4.57
N LYS A 64 -0.72 -10.62 4.37
CA LYS A 64 -1.65 -10.75 3.24
C LYS A 64 -2.86 -9.82 3.30
N ASN A 65 -3.12 -9.21 4.45
CA ASN A 65 -4.22 -8.27 4.66
C ASN A 65 -3.83 -7.29 5.77
N LYS A 66 -3.82 -5.98 5.48
CA LYS A 66 -3.83 -4.99 6.55
C LYS A 66 -5.25 -4.93 7.14
N ALA A 67 -5.62 -5.95 7.91
CA ALA A 67 -6.48 -5.67 9.04
C ALA A 67 -5.59 -4.97 10.06
N CYS A 68 -5.88 -3.72 10.39
CA CYS A 68 -5.36 -3.11 11.61
C CYS A 68 -5.80 -4.00 12.78
N ASN A 69 -4.95 -4.93 13.17
CA ASN A 69 -5.14 -5.84 14.30
C ASN A 69 -4.73 -5.11 15.59
#